data_AF-A0A524KL84-F1
#
_entry.id   AF-A0A524KL84-F1
#
_cell.length_a   1.000
_cell.length_b   1.000
_cell.length_c   1.000
_cell.angle_alpha   90.00
_cell.angle_beta   90.00
_cell.angle_gamma   90.00
#
_symmetry.space_group_name_H-M   'P 1'
#
loop_
_entity.id
_entity.type
_entity.pdbx_description
1 polymer ?
#
loop_
_entity_poly.entity_id
_entity_poly.type
_entity_poly.pdbx_seq_one_letter_code
_entity_poly.pdbx_strand_id
1 'polypeptide(L)'
;MKRYRTLIVAGCLLLLPTLVVGTLALRAVRLEESRLSAQVVEAARQRLLTSSESINLALTEVREGMLTTLRELPADGLAQRLLEWQRGNPLLRNAFVWEAGQGLLLPAAGRPASAEEGDFITRYQGLFSQRIPWDVPGGDAPAPAALAVVSSRSELRQLSQAAPAPAAVSSRAEGWRPWFWENRLYLLAWSTSVDGRLRYGVELEMMALLPRLVDTLPPKPPAGETYALLDDAGAVCFQRGPAVIDAAIRPLLALP
;
A
#
# COMPACT_ATOMS: atom_id res chain seq x y z
N MET A 1 -47.05 -66.18 12.21
CA MET A 1 -46.29 -65.36 11.24
C MET A 1 -46.96 -64.03 10.85
N LYS A 2 -48.30 -63.91 10.69
CA LYS A 2 -48.97 -62.65 10.28
C LYS A 2 -48.77 -61.46 11.25
N ARG A 3 -48.83 -61.68 12.58
CA ARG A 3 -48.69 -60.61 13.60
C ARG A 3 -47.30 -59.95 13.62
N TYR A 4 -46.24 -60.72 13.36
CA TYR A 4 -44.88 -60.19 13.26
C TYR A 4 -44.70 -59.30 12.02
N ARG A 5 -45.32 -59.66 10.88
CA ARG A 5 -45.27 -58.83 9.66
C ARG A 5 -45.95 -57.47 9.87
N THR A 6 -47.09 -57.42 10.56
CA THR A 6 -47.77 -56.16 10.87
C THR A 6 -46.98 -55.25 11.80
N LEU A 7 -46.27 -55.81 12.80
CA LEU A 7 -45.40 -55.02 13.68
C LEU A 7 -44.19 -54.45 12.94
N ILE A 8 -43.58 -55.24 12.04
CA ILE A 8 -42.47 -54.78 11.20
C ILE A 8 -42.93 -53.66 10.26
N VAL A 9 -44.09 -53.81 9.62
CA VAL A 9 -44.65 -52.77 8.73
C VAL A 9 -44.95 -51.49 9.51
N ALA A 10 -45.61 -51.57 10.67
CA ALA A 10 -45.90 -50.41 11.50
C ALA A 10 -44.62 -49.71 12.01
N GLY A 11 -43.60 -50.50 12.41
CA GLY A 11 -42.29 -49.99 12.79
C GLY A 11 -41.61 -49.25 11.65
N CYS A 12 -41.55 -49.85 10.45
CA CYS A 12 -40.99 -49.21 9.26
C CYS A 12 -41.75 -47.92 8.88
N LEU A 13 -43.08 -47.90 9.05
CA LEU A 13 -43.92 -46.75 8.70
C LEU A 13 -43.69 -45.53 9.60
N LEU A 14 -43.20 -45.74 10.83
CA LEU A 14 -42.78 -44.66 11.75
C LEU A 14 -41.31 -44.29 11.59
N LEU A 15 -40.45 -45.27 11.31
CA LEU A 15 -39.00 -45.08 11.26
C LEU A 15 -38.56 -44.36 9.97
N LEU A 16 -39.24 -44.62 8.86
CA LEU A 16 -38.92 -44.01 7.57
C LEU A 16 -39.14 -42.48 7.55
N PRO A 17 -40.30 -41.92 7.97
CA PRO A 17 -40.49 -40.47 8.00
C PRO A 17 -39.56 -39.77 9.01
N THR A 18 -39.25 -40.38 10.15
CA THR A 18 -38.32 -39.81 11.13
C THR A 18 -36.88 -39.75 10.60
N LEU A 19 -36.42 -40.78 9.88
CA LEU A 19 -35.14 -40.75 9.17
C LEU A 19 -35.11 -39.68 8.07
N VAL A 20 -36.19 -39.52 7.31
CA VAL A 20 -36.28 -38.48 6.27
C VAL A 20 -36.20 -37.08 6.89
N VAL A 21 -36.94 -36.81 7.97
CA VAL A 21 -36.87 -35.51 8.66
C VAL A 21 -35.48 -35.27 9.26
N GLY A 22 -34.87 -36.28 9.89
CA GLY A 22 -33.52 -36.17 10.45
C GLY A 22 -32.45 -35.90 9.39
N THR A 23 -32.52 -36.57 8.23
CA THR A 23 -31.58 -36.34 7.12
C THR A 23 -31.78 -34.95 6.47
N LEU A 24 -33.02 -34.48 6.35
CA LEU A 24 -33.30 -33.11 5.87
C LEU A 24 -32.78 -32.05 6.85
N ALA A 25 -32.96 -32.25 8.16
CA ALA A 25 -32.44 -31.33 9.18
C ALA A 25 -30.91 -31.26 9.13
N LEU A 26 -30.21 -32.42 9.05
CA LEU A 26 -28.76 -32.47 8.91
C LEU A 26 -28.27 -31.80 7.61
N ARG A 27 -29.01 -31.96 6.51
CA ARG A 27 -28.69 -31.30 5.24
C ARG A 27 -28.87 -29.78 5.34
N ALA A 28 -29.93 -29.32 6.02
CA ALA A 28 -30.16 -27.89 6.24
C ALA A 28 -29.02 -27.25 7.05
N VAL A 29 -28.59 -27.91 8.15
CA VAL A 29 -27.47 -27.42 8.97
C VAL A 29 -26.17 -27.32 8.14
N ARG A 30 -25.84 -28.34 7.34
CA ARG A 30 -24.64 -28.30 6.47
C ARG A 30 -24.70 -27.17 5.43
N LEU A 31 -25.89 -26.88 4.90
CA LEU A 31 -26.08 -25.77 3.96
C LEU A 31 -25.90 -24.42 4.66
N GLU A 32 -26.42 -24.26 5.87
CA GLU A 32 -26.22 -23.06 6.68
C GLU A 32 -24.75 -22.86 7.06
N GLU A 33 -24.05 -23.91 7.48
CA GLU A 33 -22.60 -23.87 7.74
C GLU A 33 -21.81 -23.40 6.50
N SER A 34 -22.17 -23.92 5.31
CA SER A 34 -21.53 -23.51 4.06
C SER A 34 -21.82 -22.06 3.68
N ARG A 35 -23.03 -21.57 3.96
CA ARG A 35 -23.42 -20.19 3.72
C ARG A 35 -22.72 -19.24 4.69
N LEU A 36 -22.64 -19.62 5.97
CA LEU A 36 -21.97 -18.84 7.01
C LEU A 36 -20.47 -18.74 6.74
N SER A 37 -19.82 -19.84 6.36
CA SER A 37 -18.39 -19.81 6.03
C SER A 37 -18.10 -18.91 4.82
N ALA A 38 -18.93 -18.97 3.78
CA ALA A 38 -18.83 -18.07 2.64
C ALA A 38 -19.01 -16.59 3.03
N GLN A 39 -19.97 -16.28 3.91
CA GLN A 39 -20.19 -14.93 4.41
C GLN A 39 -19.01 -14.40 5.25
N VAL A 40 -18.38 -15.25 6.06
CA VAL A 40 -17.19 -14.89 6.84
C VAL A 40 -16.03 -14.51 5.92
N VAL A 41 -15.76 -15.30 4.88
CA VAL A 41 -14.69 -15.03 3.91
C VAL A 41 -14.96 -13.73 3.15
N GLU A 42 -16.19 -13.51 2.69
CA GLU A 42 -16.54 -12.29 1.96
C GLU A 42 -16.44 -11.04 2.83
N ALA A 43 -16.89 -11.13 4.09
CA ALA A 43 -16.75 -10.03 5.04
C ALA A 43 -15.28 -9.72 5.36
N ALA A 44 -14.42 -10.75 5.47
CA ALA A 44 -12.98 -10.57 5.65
C ALA A 44 -12.34 -9.89 4.43
N ARG A 45 -12.74 -10.27 3.21
CA ARG A 45 -12.30 -9.64 1.97
C ARG A 45 -12.69 -8.17 1.90
N GLN A 46 -13.94 -7.84 2.21
CA GLN A 46 -14.41 -6.46 2.21
C GLN A 46 -13.62 -5.59 3.20
N ARG A 47 -13.34 -6.10 4.40
CA ARG A 47 -12.50 -5.40 5.39
C ARG A 47 -11.08 -5.18 4.88
N LEU A 48 -10.48 -6.18 4.24
CA LEU A 48 -9.13 -6.08 3.69
C LEU A 48 -9.08 -5.03 2.57
N LEU A 49 -10.10 -4.99 1.69
CA LEU A 49 -10.23 -3.97 0.65
C LEU A 49 -10.34 -2.57 1.24
N THR A 50 -11.24 -2.34 2.20
CA THR A 50 -11.38 -1.04 2.88
C THR A 50 -10.08 -0.61 3.57
N SER A 51 -9.35 -1.57 4.17
CA SER A 51 -8.06 -1.29 4.81
C SER A 51 -7.00 -0.88 3.78
N SER A 52 -6.94 -1.57 2.64
CA SER A 52 -6.04 -1.23 1.52
C SER A 52 -6.37 0.15 0.94
N GLU A 53 -7.66 0.47 0.75
CA GLU A 53 -8.11 1.79 0.31
C GLU A 53 -7.67 2.89 1.29
N SER A 54 -7.80 2.65 2.60
CA SER A 54 -7.38 3.61 3.61
C SER A 54 -5.85 3.81 3.64
N ILE A 55 -5.06 2.73 3.48
CA ILE A 55 -3.60 2.82 3.36
C ILE A 55 -3.21 3.62 2.11
N ASN A 56 -3.84 3.34 0.97
CA ASN A 56 -3.57 4.06 -0.27
C ASN A 56 -3.89 5.55 -0.17
N LEU A 57 -5.00 5.89 0.50
CA LEU A 57 -5.37 7.28 0.75
C LEU A 57 -4.33 7.97 1.64
N ALA A 58 -3.94 7.35 2.76
CA ALA A 58 -2.93 7.89 3.67
C ALA A 58 -1.57 8.08 2.97
N LEU A 59 -1.16 7.12 2.13
CA LEU A 59 0.07 7.24 1.34
C LEU A 59 -0.02 8.39 0.33
N THR A 60 -1.18 8.56 -0.33
CA THR A 60 -1.42 9.66 -1.26
C THR A 60 -1.34 11.01 -0.55
N GLU A 61 -1.93 11.14 0.64
CA GLU A 61 -1.85 12.36 1.46
C GLU A 61 -0.41 12.70 1.85
N VAL A 62 0.36 11.70 2.30
CA VAL A 62 1.80 11.87 2.58
C VAL A 62 2.54 12.32 1.33
N ARG A 63 2.24 11.71 0.17
CA ARG A 63 2.89 12.02 -1.09
C ARG A 63 2.64 13.45 -1.55
N GLU A 64 1.38 13.84 -1.60
CA GLU A 64 0.96 15.19 -2.03
C GLU A 64 1.43 16.26 -1.05
N GLY A 65 1.35 16.00 0.26
CA GLY A 65 1.83 16.92 1.28
C GLY A 65 3.34 17.19 1.17
N MET A 66 4.13 16.16 0.86
CA MET A 66 5.58 16.31 0.69
C MET A 66 5.93 17.10 -0.56
N LEU A 67 5.31 16.77 -1.70
CA LEU A 67 5.54 17.49 -2.96
C LEU A 67 5.10 18.95 -2.86
N THR A 68 3.94 19.21 -2.24
CA THR A 68 3.46 20.56 -1.99
C THR A 68 4.45 21.36 -1.16
N THR A 69 4.94 20.77 -0.05
CA THR A 69 5.97 21.42 0.79
C THR A 69 7.24 21.70 -0.01
N LEU A 70 7.75 20.73 -0.78
CA LEU A 70 8.93 20.91 -1.63
C LEU A 70 8.74 22.03 -2.66
N ARG A 71 7.55 22.12 -3.26
CA ARG A 71 7.21 23.13 -4.28
C ARG A 71 7.18 24.53 -3.71
N GLU A 72 6.70 24.68 -2.49
CA GLU A 72 6.55 25.95 -1.77
C GLU A 72 7.84 26.44 -1.11
N LEU A 73 8.88 25.60 -1.00
CA LEU A 73 10.16 26.01 -0.43
C LEU A 73 10.81 27.14 -1.25
N PRO A 74 11.16 28.27 -0.60
CA PRO A 74 11.91 29.35 -1.24
C PRO A 74 13.29 28.88 -1.69
N ALA A 75 13.77 29.41 -2.82
CA ALA A 75 15.13 29.15 -3.30
C ALA A 75 16.19 29.73 -2.34
N ASP A 76 15.88 30.85 -1.68
CA ASP A 76 16.78 31.52 -0.75
C ASP A 76 16.96 30.69 0.53
N GLY A 77 18.20 30.24 0.75
CA GLY A 77 18.53 29.39 1.91
C GLY A 77 17.94 27.98 1.83
N LEU A 78 17.63 27.48 0.63
CA LEU A 78 17.00 26.18 0.39
C LEU A 78 17.65 25.03 1.18
N ALA A 79 18.98 24.91 1.12
CA ALA A 79 19.70 23.84 1.80
C ALA A 79 19.49 23.87 3.33
N GLN A 80 19.54 25.05 3.94
CA GLN A 80 19.33 25.23 5.38
C GLN A 80 17.89 24.86 5.77
N ARG A 81 16.90 25.30 4.99
CA ARG A 81 15.48 24.99 5.23
C ARG A 81 15.17 23.51 5.10
N LEU A 82 15.77 22.83 4.12
CA LEU A 82 15.65 21.39 3.95
C LEU A 82 16.23 20.63 5.15
N LEU A 83 17.39 21.05 5.66
CA LEU A 83 17.98 20.46 6.86
C LEU A 83 17.16 20.75 8.14
N GLU A 84 16.55 21.93 8.25
CA GLU A 84 15.61 22.26 9.33
C GLU A 84 14.35 21.40 9.27
N TRP A 85 13.80 21.21 8.06
CA TRP A 85 12.65 20.34 7.84
C TRP A 85 12.97 18.89 8.16
N GLN A 86 14.13 18.38 7.72
CA GLN A 86 14.60 17.04 8.06
C GLN A 86 14.71 16.85 9.57
N ARG A 87 15.31 17.82 10.29
CA ARG A 87 15.43 17.76 11.76
C ARG A 87 14.09 17.81 12.49
N GLY A 88 13.11 18.52 11.95
CA GLY A 88 11.78 18.69 12.56
C GLY A 88 10.76 17.60 12.18
N ASN A 89 11.04 16.79 11.15
CA ASN A 89 10.08 15.83 10.61
C ASN A 89 10.66 14.40 10.60
N PRO A 90 10.18 13.50 11.48
CA PRO A 90 10.70 12.13 11.58
C PRO A 90 10.40 11.28 10.33
N LEU A 91 9.53 11.72 9.42
CA LEU A 91 9.32 11.05 8.14
C LEU A 91 10.47 11.27 7.16
N LEU A 92 11.38 12.19 7.43
CA LEU A 92 12.47 12.55 6.55
C LEU A 92 13.77 11.94 7.05
N ARG A 93 14.33 11.04 6.24
CA ARG A 93 15.61 10.40 6.54
C ARG A 93 16.78 11.29 6.15
N ASN A 94 16.77 11.74 4.89
CA ASN A 94 17.82 12.56 4.29
C ASN A 94 17.20 13.66 3.44
N ALA A 95 17.88 14.79 3.31
CA ALA A 95 17.55 15.83 2.34
C ALA A 95 18.73 16.05 1.38
N PHE A 96 18.43 16.46 0.15
CA PHE A 96 19.47 16.71 -0.85
C PHE A 96 19.22 17.97 -1.67
N VAL A 97 20.33 18.51 -2.17
CA VAL A 97 20.36 19.56 -3.19
C VAL A 97 21.43 19.18 -4.20
N TRP A 98 21.05 19.16 -5.46
CA TRP A 98 21.88 18.83 -6.60
C TRP A 98 21.79 19.97 -7.62
N GLU A 99 22.91 20.38 -8.20
CA GLU A 99 22.95 21.41 -9.24
C GLU A 99 23.55 20.84 -10.53
N ALA A 100 22.90 21.16 -11.65
CA ALA A 100 23.43 20.81 -12.97
C ALA A 100 24.82 21.42 -13.19
N GLY A 101 25.81 20.56 -13.48
CA GLY A 101 27.20 20.95 -13.72
C GLY A 101 28.09 20.99 -12.46
N GLN A 102 27.52 21.21 -11.27
CA GLN A 102 28.29 21.15 -10.01
C GLN A 102 28.12 19.80 -9.27
N GLY A 103 27.00 19.11 -9.47
CA GLY A 103 26.69 17.85 -8.81
C GLY A 103 25.98 18.03 -7.47
N LEU A 104 26.18 17.08 -6.56
CA LEU A 104 25.52 17.08 -5.25
C LEU A 104 26.13 18.16 -4.33
N LEU A 105 25.34 19.16 -3.97
CA LEU A 105 25.70 20.23 -3.04
C LEU A 105 25.41 19.85 -1.58
N LEU A 106 24.29 19.14 -1.37
CA LEU A 106 23.88 18.61 -0.06
C LEU A 106 23.40 17.16 -0.23
N PRO A 107 23.83 16.23 0.65
CA PRO A 107 24.98 16.34 1.55
C PRO A 107 26.30 16.50 0.76
N ALA A 108 27.36 16.99 1.42
CA ALA A 108 28.65 17.23 0.78
C ALA A 108 29.34 15.89 0.42
N ALA A 109 29.33 15.53 -0.87
CA ALA A 109 29.75 14.20 -1.33
C ALA A 109 31.17 13.77 -0.91
N GLY A 110 32.10 14.72 -0.76
CA GLY A 110 33.49 14.44 -0.38
C GLY A 110 33.75 14.31 1.12
N ARG A 111 32.80 14.73 1.97
CA ARG A 111 32.93 14.72 3.44
C ARG A 111 31.54 14.54 4.08
N PRO A 112 30.96 13.33 4.04
CA PRO A 112 29.70 13.07 4.71
C PRO A 112 29.84 13.32 6.22
N ALA A 113 28.86 13.99 6.82
CA ALA A 113 28.86 14.32 8.24
C ALA A 113 28.50 13.11 9.12
N SER A 114 27.87 12.08 8.54
CA SER A 114 27.50 10.84 9.21
C SER A 114 27.65 9.63 8.29
N ALA A 115 27.64 8.42 8.87
CA ALA A 115 27.63 7.18 8.09
C ALA A 115 26.38 7.10 7.19
N GLU A 116 25.22 7.51 7.71
CA GLU A 116 23.96 7.53 6.95
C GLU A 116 24.03 8.45 5.72
N GLU A 117 24.64 9.64 5.84
CA GLU A 117 24.84 10.50 4.67
C GLU A 117 25.74 9.84 3.62
N GLY A 118 26.78 9.12 4.06
CA GLY A 118 27.63 8.33 3.16
C GLY A 118 26.85 7.24 2.42
N ASP A 119 25.99 6.53 3.14
CA ASP A 119 25.12 5.50 2.57
C ASP A 119 24.11 6.11 1.60
N PHE A 120 23.51 7.25 1.92
CA PHE A 120 22.62 8.00 1.03
C PHE A 120 23.30 8.40 -0.28
N ILE A 121 24.50 8.98 -0.21
CA ILE A 121 25.29 9.37 -1.39
C ILE A 121 25.60 8.14 -2.26
N THR A 122 26.00 7.04 -1.62
CA THR A 122 26.33 5.78 -2.31
C THR A 122 25.09 5.19 -2.98
N ARG A 123 23.98 5.14 -2.25
CA ARG A 123 22.68 4.62 -2.69
C ARG A 123 22.19 5.32 -3.94
N TYR A 124 22.21 6.65 -3.96
CA TYR A 124 21.71 7.47 -5.07
C TYR A 124 22.79 7.95 -6.05
N GLN A 125 24.00 7.40 -5.99
CA GLN A 125 25.12 7.84 -6.83
C GLN A 125 24.77 7.78 -8.33
N GLY A 126 24.04 6.75 -8.77
CA GLY A 126 23.59 6.63 -10.17
C GLY A 126 22.68 7.78 -10.63
N LEU A 127 21.86 8.31 -9.72
CA LEU A 127 20.96 9.44 -9.95
C LEU A 127 21.74 10.75 -9.98
N PHE A 128 22.60 10.99 -8.97
CA PHE A 128 23.41 12.21 -8.87
C PHE A 128 24.48 12.31 -9.97
N SER A 129 24.97 11.17 -10.47
CA SER A 129 25.88 11.09 -11.61
C SER A 129 25.15 11.14 -12.96
N GLN A 130 23.83 11.33 -12.98
CA GLN A 130 22.98 11.34 -14.19
C GLN A 130 23.06 10.07 -15.05
N ARG A 131 23.53 8.94 -14.49
CA ARG A 131 23.52 7.64 -15.19
C ARG A 131 22.10 7.08 -15.29
N ILE A 132 21.25 7.46 -14.34
CA ILE A 132 19.85 7.10 -14.25
C ILE A 132 19.03 8.40 -14.33
N PRO A 133 18.00 8.49 -15.19
CA PRO A 133 17.16 9.68 -15.28
C PRO A 133 16.37 9.90 -13.99
N TRP A 134 15.97 11.13 -13.71
CA TRP A 134 15.19 11.48 -12.52
C TRP A 134 13.76 11.01 -12.63
N ASP A 135 13.16 11.18 -13.81
CA ASP A 135 11.83 10.70 -14.11
C ASP A 135 11.78 9.16 -14.19
N VAL A 136 10.68 8.59 -13.73
CA VAL A 136 10.36 7.17 -13.96
C VAL A 136 9.42 7.12 -15.16
N PRO A 137 9.81 6.52 -16.30
CA PRO A 137 8.88 6.34 -17.41
C PRO A 137 7.66 5.52 -16.94
N GLY A 138 6.49 6.16 -16.83
CA GLY A 138 5.25 5.53 -16.39
C GLY A 138 4.97 5.55 -14.88
N GLY A 139 5.78 6.23 -14.06
CA GLY A 139 5.47 6.45 -12.65
C GLY A 139 4.27 7.39 -12.52
N ASP A 140 3.14 6.84 -12.03
CA ASP A 140 1.80 7.43 -11.86
C ASP A 140 0.75 7.07 -12.92
N ALA A 141 1.05 6.17 -13.87
CA ALA A 141 -0.03 5.40 -14.49
C ALA A 141 -0.44 4.29 -13.49
N PRO A 142 -1.68 4.25 -12.99
CA PRO A 142 -2.15 3.10 -12.23
C PRO A 142 -1.90 1.85 -13.07
N ALA A 143 -1.26 0.83 -12.48
CA ALA A 143 -1.09 -0.46 -13.10
C ALA A 143 -2.43 -0.89 -13.74
N PRO A 144 -2.45 -1.42 -14.97
CA PRO A 144 -3.70 -1.82 -15.61
C PRO A 144 -4.36 -2.86 -14.71
N ALA A 145 -5.43 -2.46 -14.03
CA ALA A 145 -6.29 -3.34 -13.28
C ALA A 145 -6.78 -4.41 -14.25
N ALA A 146 -6.25 -5.61 -14.11
CA ALA A 146 -6.70 -6.76 -14.88
C ALA A 146 -8.15 -7.07 -14.49
N LEU A 147 -9.04 -6.68 -15.40
CA LEU A 147 -10.35 -7.25 -15.73
C LEU A 147 -11.49 -7.12 -14.71
N ALA A 148 -12.49 -6.31 -15.13
CA ALA A 148 -13.93 -6.46 -14.88
C ALA A 148 -14.63 -5.50 -13.89
N VAL A 149 -14.50 -4.17 -14.06
CA VAL A 149 -15.60 -3.17 -13.84
C VAL A 149 -15.29 -1.88 -14.66
N VAL A 150 -15.35 -1.92 -15.99
CA VAL A 150 -14.98 -0.77 -16.86
C VAL A 150 -16.11 -0.38 -17.83
N SER A 151 -17.30 -0.06 -17.34
CA SER A 151 -18.31 0.57 -18.20
C SER A 151 -18.97 1.81 -17.61
N SER A 152 -19.11 1.93 -16.28
CA SER A 152 -19.81 3.07 -15.67
C SER A 152 -18.90 4.26 -15.30
N ARG A 153 -17.58 4.03 -15.14
CA ARG A 153 -16.60 5.07 -14.75
C ARG A 153 -16.04 5.85 -15.94
N SER A 154 -16.08 5.26 -17.14
CA SER A 154 -15.61 5.86 -18.40
C SER A 154 -16.51 7.01 -18.87
N GLU A 155 -17.83 6.91 -18.68
CA GLU A 155 -18.79 7.94 -19.09
C GLU A 155 -18.71 9.20 -18.21
N LEU A 156 -18.52 9.05 -16.90
CA LEU A 156 -18.29 10.17 -15.97
C LEU A 156 -16.95 10.88 -16.26
N ARG A 157 -15.92 10.13 -16.65
CA ARG A 157 -14.61 10.68 -17.02
C ARG A 157 -14.66 11.44 -18.35
N GLN A 158 -15.51 11.02 -19.28
CA GLN A 158 -15.76 11.73 -20.55
C GLN A 158 -16.53 13.03 -20.32
N LEU A 159 -17.47 13.06 -19.38
CA LEU A 159 -18.22 14.26 -19.01
C LEU A 159 -17.37 15.28 -18.23
N SER A 160 -16.37 14.84 -17.45
CA SER A 160 -15.46 15.74 -16.72
C SER A 160 -14.35 16.35 -17.59
N GLN A 161 -14.08 15.80 -18.78
CA GLN A 161 -13.00 16.26 -19.67
C GLN A 161 -13.39 17.42 -20.59
N ALA A 162 -14.62 17.95 -20.48
CA ALA A 162 -15.08 19.13 -21.21
C ALA A 162 -14.71 20.47 -20.52
N ALA A 163 -13.73 20.48 -19.62
CA ALA A 163 -13.20 21.69 -19.00
C ALA A 163 -11.99 22.22 -19.80
N PRO A 164 -11.89 23.54 -20.07
CA PRO A 164 -10.79 24.09 -20.85
C PRO A 164 -9.45 23.84 -20.15
N ALA A 165 -8.42 23.55 -20.94
CA ALA A 165 -7.07 23.28 -20.47
C ALA A 165 -6.59 24.37 -19.51
N PRO A 166 -6.08 24.03 -18.31
CA PRO A 166 -5.46 25.00 -17.45
C PRO A 166 -4.28 25.63 -18.19
N ALA A 167 -4.26 26.97 -18.19
CA ALA A 167 -3.14 27.75 -18.70
C ALA A 167 -1.83 27.22 -18.10
N ALA A 168 -0.76 27.26 -18.91
CA ALA A 168 0.58 26.81 -18.52
C ALA A 168 1.07 27.55 -17.26
N VAL A 169 0.79 26.97 -16.09
CA VAL A 169 1.53 27.21 -14.87
C VAL A 169 2.92 26.67 -15.16
N SER A 170 3.97 27.47 -14.98
CA SER A 170 5.36 27.04 -15.16
C SER A 170 5.58 25.76 -14.35
N SER A 171 5.51 24.61 -15.01
CA SER A 171 5.46 23.30 -14.37
C SER A 171 6.85 22.96 -13.91
N ARG A 172 7.12 23.30 -12.65
CA ARG A 172 8.24 22.77 -11.89
C ARG A 172 8.20 21.25 -12.03
N ALA A 173 9.25 20.64 -12.56
CA ALA A 173 9.28 19.19 -12.66
C ALA A 173 9.49 18.63 -11.24
N GLU A 174 8.66 17.68 -10.86
CA GLU A 174 8.65 17.08 -9.53
C GLU A 174 8.16 15.64 -9.64
N GLY A 175 8.45 14.85 -8.62
CA GLY A 175 7.95 13.48 -8.63
C GLY A 175 8.46 12.62 -7.50
N TRP A 176 7.99 11.37 -7.55
CA TRP A 176 8.36 10.30 -6.66
C TRP A 176 9.21 9.27 -7.40
N ARG A 177 10.23 8.77 -6.73
CA ARG A 177 11.07 7.70 -7.25
C ARG A 177 11.25 6.59 -6.21
N PRO A 178 10.72 5.38 -6.47
CA PRO A 178 11.13 4.21 -5.71
C PRO A 178 12.58 3.85 -6.05
N TRP A 179 13.33 3.46 -5.05
CA TRP A 179 14.73 3.10 -5.18
C TRP A 179 15.04 1.85 -4.38
N PHE A 180 15.57 0.82 -5.02
CA PHE A 180 15.93 -0.43 -4.37
C PHE A 180 17.43 -0.47 -4.11
N TRP A 181 17.81 -0.74 -2.86
CA TRP A 181 19.21 -0.84 -2.45
C TRP A 181 19.34 -1.77 -1.25
N GLU A 182 20.32 -2.67 -1.27
CA GLU A 182 20.55 -3.68 -0.22
C GLU A 182 19.28 -4.43 0.23
N ASN A 183 18.46 -4.86 -0.73
CA ASN A 183 17.20 -5.56 -0.49
C ASN A 183 16.18 -4.75 0.34
N ARG A 184 16.18 -3.43 0.20
CA ARG A 184 15.22 -2.52 0.81
C ARG A 184 14.71 -1.51 -0.20
N LEU A 185 13.43 -1.15 -0.07
CA LEU A 185 12.80 -0.06 -0.81
C LEU A 185 12.99 1.26 -0.06
N TYR A 186 13.46 2.27 -0.80
CA TYR A 186 13.55 3.66 -0.38
C TYR A 186 12.66 4.51 -1.29
N LEU A 187 12.09 5.59 -0.74
CA LEU A 187 11.25 6.51 -1.49
C LEU A 187 11.87 7.90 -1.50
N LEU A 188 12.11 8.43 -2.69
CA LEU A 188 12.66 9.76 -2.89
C LEU A 188 11.59 10.68 -3.49
N ALA A 189 11.30 11.79 -2.82
CA ALA A 189 10.52 12.89 -3.36
C ALA A 189 11.48 13.97 -3.86
N TRP A 190 11.23 14.54 -5.04
CA TRP A 190 12.10 15.56 -5.61
C TRP A 190 11.32 16.63 -6.38
N SER A 191 11.94 17.80 -6.52
CA SER A 191 11.45 18.93 -7.31
C SER A 191 12.62 19.69 -7.92
N THR A 192 12.42 20.34 -9.07
CA THR A 192 13.42 21.20 -9.72
C THR A 192 13.26 22.65 -9.33
N SER A 193 14.24 23.52 -9.41
CA SER A 193 14.00 24.98 -9.38
C SER A 193 13.22 25.46 -10.61
N VAL A 194 12.69 26.69 -10.55
CA VAL A 194 11.98 27.33 -11.66
C VAL A 194 12.88 27.49 -12.89
N ASP A 195 14.18 27.72 -12.68
CA ASP A 195 15.19 27.79 -13.74
C ASP A 195 15.71 26.40 -14.18
N GLY A 196 15.24 25.32 -13.55
CA GLY A 196 15.61 23.93 -13.85
C GLY A 196 17.05 23.54 -13.49
N ARG A 197 17.84 24.45 -12.89
CA ARG A 197 19.27 24.22 -12.59
C ARG A 197 19.48 23.39 -11.34
N LEU A 198 18.65 23.62 -10.33
CA LEU A 198 18.68 22.91 -9.06
C LEU A 198 17.64 21.79 -9.07
N ARG A 199 18.01 20.64 -8.52
CA ARG A 199 17.09 19.58 -8.09
C ARG A 199 17.28 19.36 -6.62
N TYR A 200 16.20 19.28 -5.88
CA TYR A 200 16.27 19.06 -4.45
C TYR A 200 15.09 18.21 -4.02
N GLY A 201 15.20 17.65 -2.83
CA GLY A 201 14.23 16.69 -2.38
C GLY A 201 14.61 16.06 -1.07
N VAL A 202 13.82 15.05 -0.73
CA VAL A 202 13.92 14.35 0.53
C VAL A 202 13.72 12.86 0.31
N GLU A 203 14.45 12.08 1.10
CA GLU A 203 14.23 10.65 1.25
C GLU A 203 13.32 10.40 2.45
N LEU A 204 12.35 9.51 2.27
CA LEU A 204 11.43 9.12 3.33
C LEU A 204 12.04 8.03 4.21
N GLU A 205 11.81 8.17 5.52
CA GLU A 205 12.11 7.12 6.49
C GLU A 205 10.95 6.11 6.53
N MET A 206 11.15 4.97 5.85
CA MET A 206 10.14 3.91 5.78
C MET A 206 9.76 3.37 7.17
N MET A 207 10.70 3.33 8.12
CA MET A 207 10.42 2.88 9.49
C MET A 207 9.57 3.88 10.28
N ALA A 208 9.56 5.16 9.91
CA ALA A 208 8.70 6.17 10.51
C ALA A 208 7.33 6.24 9.81
N LEU A 209 7.27 5.87 8.52
CA LEU A 209 6.04 5.80 7.75
C LEU A 209 5.18 4.59 8.15
N LEU A 210 5.79 3.41 8.28
CA LEU A 210 5.07 2.15 8.53
C LEU A 210 4.16 2.20 9.77
N PRO A 211 4.58 2.66 10.96
CA PRO A 211 3.71 2.75 12.13
C PRO A 211 2.46 3.59 11.87
N ARG A 212 2.59 4.69 11.11
CA ARG A 212 1.46 5.57 10.78
C ARG A 212 0.49 4.92 9.80
N LEU A 213 1.01 4.14 8.84
CA LEU A 213 0.17 3.36 7.94
C LEU A 213 -0.52 2.20 8.69
N VAL A 214 0.13 1.64 9.70
CA VAL A 214 -0.47 0.60 10.55
C VAL A 214 -1.57 1.16 11.44
N ASP A 215 -1.48 2.42 11.86
CA ASP A 215 -2.53 3.07 12.65
C ASP A 215 -3.83 3.29 11.86
N THR A 216 -3.80 3.23 10.52
CA THR A 216 -5.02 3.22 9.71
C THR A 216 -5.72 1.86 9.70
N LEU A 217 -5.03 0.78 10.10
CA LEU A 217 -5.63 -0.54 10.22
C LEU A 217 -6.52 -0.65 11.47
N PRO A 218 -7.56 -1.49 11.42
CA PRO A 218 -8.42 -1.74 12.58
C PRO A 218 -7.59 -2.11 13.84
N PRO A 219 -7.85 -1.47 15.00
CA PRO A 219 -7.06 -1.68 16.22
C PRO A 219 -7.12 -3.13 16.75
N LYS A 220 -8.19 -3.86 16.41
CA LYS A 220 -8.39 -5.24 16.82
C LYS A 220 -9.02 -6.04 15.66
N PRO A 221 -8.34 -7.07 15.13
CA PRO A 221 -8.95 -7.97 14.15
C PRO A 221 -10.09 -8.77 14.82
N PRO A 222 -11.12 -9.19 14.06
CA PRO A 222 -12.14 -10.12 14.52
C PRO A 222 -11.54 -11.41 15.10
N ALA A 223 -12.30 -12.10 15.94
CA ALA A 223 -11.86 -13.35 16.56
C ALA A 223 -11.45 -14.38 15.47
N GLY A 224 -10.24 -14.92 15.59
CA GLY A 224 -9.69 -15.89 14.64
C GLY A 224 -9.03 -15.29 13.40
N GLU A 225 -9.06 -13.96 13.23
CA GLU A 225 -8.37 -13.29 12.12
C GLU A 225 -7.01 -12.74 12.56
N THR A 226 -6.03 -12.83 11.65
CA THR A 226 -4.72 -12.17 11.80
C THR A 226 -4.44 -11.41 10.52
N TYR A 227 -4.02 -10.15 10.67
CA TYR A 227 -3.57 -9.31 9.56
C TYR A 227 -2.05 -9.23 9.60
N ALA A 228 -1.43 -9.30 8.42
CA ALA A 228 -0.01 -9.03 8.24
C ALA A 228 0.20 -8.08 7.07
N LEU A 229 1.15 -7.16 7.23
CA LEU A 229 1.73 -6.41 6.13
C LEU A 229 3.07 -7.06 5.79
N LEU A 230 3.26 -7.33 4.50
CA LEU A 230 4.47 -7.95 3.97
C LEU A 230 5.27 -6.91 3.19
N ASP A 231 6.60 -7.03 3.20
CA ASP A 231 7.45 -6.31 2.24
C ASP A 231 7.43 -6.99 0.86
N ASP A 232 8.18 -6.41 -0.09
CA ASP A 232 8.38 -6.91 -1.44
C ASP A 232 9.09 -8.28 -1.50
N ALA A 233 9.81 -8.65 -0.43
CA ALA A 233 10.42 -9.97 -0.27
C ALA A 233 9.46 -10.99 0.40
N GLY A 234 8.25 -10.57 0.79
CA GLY A 234 7.26 -11.39 1.47
C GLY A 234 7.52 -11.58 2.97
N ALA A 235 8.47 -10.84 3.56
CA ALA A 235 8.71 -10.87 4.99
C ALA A 235 7.71 -9.98 5.74
N VAL A 236 7.34 -10.40 6.96
CA VAL A 236 6.32 -9.72 7.76
C VAL A 236 6.90 -8.45 8.37
N CYS A 237 6.46 -7.28 7.88
CA CYS A 237 6.81 -5.99 8.46
C CYS A 237 5.96 -5.65 9.69
N PHE A 238 4.70 -6.08 9.67
CA PHE A 238 3.75 -5.83 10.74
C PHE A 238 2.75 -6.97 10.83
N GLN A 239 2.34 -7.31 12.05
CA GLN A 239 1.31 -8.32 12.29
C GLN A 239 0.41 -7.93 13.45
N ARG A 240 -0.88 -8.23 13.33
CA ARG A 240 -1.86 -8.09 14.41
C ARG A 240 -2.85 -9.25 14.40
N GLY A 241 -2.97 -9.94 15.52
CA GLY A 241 -3.88 -11.08 15.68
C GLY A 241 -3.25 -12.22 16.48
N PRO A 242 -4.02 -13.28 16.75
CA PRO A 242 -3.60 -14.37 17.62
C PRO A 242 -2.67 -15.40 16.94
N ALA A 243 -2.67 -15.49 15.61
CA ALA A 243 -1.80 -16.43 14.89
C ALA A 243 -0.47 -15.75 14.54
N VAL A 244 0.65 -16.48 14.58
CA VAL A 244 1.92 -16.01 14.01
C VAL A 244 1.93 -16.35 12.53
N ILE A 245 2.09 -15.34 11.67
CA ILE A 245 2.23 -15.52 10.23
C ILE A 245 3.73 -15.61 9.93
N ASP A 246 4.13 -16.66 9.23
CA ASP A 246 5.45 -16.77 8.61
C ASP A 246 5.31 -16.81 7.09
N ALA A 247 6.42 -16.74 6.37
CA ALA A 247 6.43 -16.76 4.91
C ALA A 247 5.93 -18.10 4.30
N ALA A 248 5.81 -19.17 5.09
CA ALA A 248 5.30 -20.47 4.65
C ALA A 248 3.76 -20.59 4.79
N ILE A 249 3.14 -19.75 5.60
CA ILE A 249 1.68 -19.72 5.78
C ILE A 249 1.02 -19.08 4.57
N ARG A 250 0.20 -19.86 3.85
CA ARG A 250 -0.66 -19.32 2.80
C ARG A 250 -1.78 -18.47 3.43
N PRO A 251 -1.85 -17.16 3.13
CA PRO A 251 -2.93 -16.33 3.63
C PRO A 251 -4.24 -16.76 2.99
N LEU A 252 -5.33 -16.68 3.76
CA LEU A 252 -6.69 -16.92 3.25
C LEU A 252 -7.05 -15.90 2.14
N LEU A 253 -6.55 -14.66 2.29
CA LEU A 253 -6.73 -13.55 1.37
C LEU A 253 -5.45 -12.71 1.35
N ALA A 254 -5.01 -12.32 0.16
CA ALA A 254 -3.90 -11.38 -0.05
C ALA A 254 -4.36 -10.30 -1.04
N LEU A 255 -4.01 -9.05 -0.76
CA LEU A 255 -4.16 -7.93 -1.69
C LEU A 255 -2.77 -7.39 -2.04
N PRO A 256 -2.59 -6.93 -3.29
CA PRO A 256 -1.38 -6.21 -3.71
C PRO A 256 -1.29 -4.82 -3.06
#